data_AF-D3V624-F1
#
_entry.id   AF-D3V624-F1
#
_cell.length_a   1.000
_cell.length_b   1.000
_cell.length_c   1.000
_cell.angle_alpha   90.00
_cell.angle_beta   90.00
_cell.angle_gamma   90.00
#
_symmetry.space_group_name_H-M   'P 1'
#
loop_
_entity.id
_entity.type
_entity.pdbx_description
1 polymer ?
#
loop_
_entity_poly.entity_id
_entity_poly.type
_entity_poly.pdbx_seq_one_letter_code
_entity_poly.pdbx_strand_id
1 'polypeptide(L)' 'MEQTKHIVTYLGDYPCGHRHTLRIYTEAHDALDAIEKSQAVFTDDRLISTNHTLFSVMPEEFNENTIAGIDLCPNAEVKS' A
#
# COMPACT_ATOMS: atom_id res chain seq x y z
N MET A 1 -9.88 17.41 -9.18
CA MET A 1 -8.82 16.38 -9.31
C MET A 1 -9.51 15.03 -9.21
N GLU A 2 -9.14 14.09 -10.06
CA GLU A 2 -9.70 12.73 -10.02
C GLU A 2 -9.26 12.01 -8.73
N GLN A 3 -10.06 11.05 -8.23
CA GLN A 3 -9.67 10.20 -7.11
C GLN A 3 -9.25 8.84 -7.64
N THR A 4 -8.16 8.32 -7.11
CA THR A 4 -7.58 7.04 -7.50
C THR A 4 -7.60 6.09 -6.31
N LYS A 5 -7.82 4.81 -6.55
CA LYS A 5 -7.72 3.79 -5.51
C LYS A 5 -6.26 3.58 -5.16
N HIS A 6 -5.97 3.62 -3.86
CA HIS A 6 -4.64 3.38 -3.30
C HIS A 6 -4.70 2.24 -2.31
N ILE A 7 -3.59 1.50 -2.23
CA ILE A 7 -3.32 0.50 -1.21
C ILE A 7 -2.26 1.09 -0.29
N VAL A 8 -2.65 1.39 0.95
CA VAL A 8 -1.74 1.78 2.02
C VAL A 8 -1.40 0.55 2.83
N THR A 9 -0.11 0.21 2.90
CA THR A 9 0.37 -0.95 3.67
C THR A 9 1.11 -0.48 4.91
N TYR A 10 0.64 -0.96 6.06
CA TYR A 10 1.34 -0.85 7.33
C TYR A 10 1.90 -2.20 7.75
N LEU A 11 2.98 -2.18 8.52
CA LEU A 11 3.43 -3.34 9.29
C LEU A 11 3.02 -3.12 10.74
N GLY A 12 2.33 -4.09 11.34
CA GLY A 12 1.90 -4.05 12.73
C GLY A 12 2.14 -5.37 13.44
N ASP A 13 2.21 -5.31 14.76
CA ASP A 13 2.38 -6.48 15.62
C ASP A 13 1.01 -7.11 15.87
N TYR A 14 0.88 -8.42 15.69
CA TYR A 14 -0.37 -9.15 15.91
C TYR A 14 -0.27 -10.08 17.14
N PRO A 15 -1.41 -10.51 17.72
CA PRO A 15 -1.43 -11.40 18.89
C PRO A 15 -0.72 -12.75 18.70
N CYS A 16 -0.45 -13.16 17.46
CA CYS A 16 0.36 -14.34 17.13
C CYS A 16 1.87 -14.16 17.42
N GLY A 17 2.30 -13.00 17.91
CA GLY A 17 3.70 -12.68 18.22
C GLY A 17 4.56 -12.34 16.99
N HIS A 18 3.95 -12.19 15.82
CA HIS A 18 4.63 -11.87 14.57
C HIS A 18 4.11 -10.55 14.00
N ARG A 19 4.97 -9.91 13.20
CA ARG A 19 4.63 -8.67 12.49
C ARG A 19 4.01 -9.03 11.13
N HIS A 20 2.82 -8.53 10.86
CA HIS A 20 2.10 -8.78 9.62
C HIS A 20 1.75 -7.48 8.89
N THR A 21 1.50 -7.61 7.59
CA THR A 21 1.00 -6.52 6.76
C THR A 21 -0.48 -6.26 7.04
N LEU A 22 -0.82 -5.02 7.33
CA LEU A 22 -2.18 -4.48 7.30
C LEU A 22 -2.33 -3.65 6.03
N ARG A 23 -3.18 -4.10 5.09
CA ARG A 23 -3.46 -3.40 3.83
C ARG A 23 -4.79 -2.68 3.94
N ILE A 24 -4.79 -1.39 3.65
CA ILE A 24 -5.94 -0.51 3.70
C ILE A 24 -6.19 0.03 2.29
N TYR A 25 -7.39 -0.18 1.77
CA TYR A 25 -7.80 0.32 0.47
C TYR A 25 -8.53 1.64 0.66
N THR A 26 -8.11 2.69 -0.04
CA THR A 26 -8.69 4.03 0.09
C THR A 26 -8.76 4.74 -1.26
N GLU A 27 -9.79 5.55 -1.47
CA GLU A 27 -9.88 6.47 -2.60
C GLU A 27 -9.28 7.82 -2.19
N ALA A 28 -8.28 8.27 -2.95
CA ALA A 28 -7.50 9.45 -2.62
C ALA A 28 -6.99 10.18 -3.85
N HIS A 29 -6.74 11.48 -3.71
CA HIS A 29 -6.21 12.32 -4.78
C HIS A 29 -4.71 12.07 -5.02
N ASP A 30 -3.97 11.77 -3.96
CA ASP A 30 -2.54 11.47 -4.00
C ASP A 30 -2.14 10.56 -2.83
N ALA A 31 -0.85 10.25 -2.74
CA ALA A 31 -0.31 9.37 -1.70
C ALA A 31 -0.44 9.95 -0.29
N LEU A 32 -0.37 11.27 -0.11
CA LEU A 32 -0.50 11.90 1.21
C LEU A 32 -1.95 11.84 1.69
N ASP A 33 -2.91 12.17 0.83
CA ASP A 33 -4.35 12.02 1.10
C ASP A 33 -4.70 10.56 1.41
N ALA A 34 -4.08 9.60 0.71
CA ALA A 34 -4.26 8.17 1.00
C ALA A 34 -3.75 7.80 2.40
N ILE A 35 -2.57 8.28 2.80
CA ILE A 35 -2.01 8.04 4.13
C ILE A 35 -2.94 8.62 5.20
N GLU A 36 -3.33 9.89 5.07
CA GLU A 36 -4.18 10.57 6.05
C GLU A 36 -5.51 9.84 6.24
N LYS A 37 -6.19 9.49 5.14
CA LYS A 37 -7.45 8.72 5.20
C LYS A 37 -7.27 7.35 5.84
N SER A 38 -6.15 6.68 5.58
CA SER A 38 -5.91 5.33 6.12
C SER A 38 -5.73 5.30 7.64
N GLN A 39 -5.33 6.41 8.27
CA GLN A 39 -5.11 6.47 9.72
C GLN A 39 -6.41 6.32 10.53
N ALA A 40 -7.57 6.57 9.94
CA ALA A 40 -8.88 6.34 10.58
C ALA A 40 -9.10 4.87 10.96
N VAL A 41 -8.36 3.92 10.35
CA VAL A 41 -8.44 2.49 10.71
C VAL A 41 -7.86 2.23 12.11
N PHE A 42 -6.92 3.04 12.59
CA PHE A 42 -6.32 2.87 13.92
C PHE A 42 -7.24 3.25 15.07
N THR A 43 -8.39 3.88 14.78
CA THR A 43 -9.43 4.17 15.77
C THR A 43 -10.52 3.10 15.81
N ASP A 44 -10.45 2.04 14.99
CA ASP A 44 -11.40 0.93 15.05
C ASP A 44 -11.03 -0.03 16.19
N ASP A 45 -11.91 -0.15 17.19
CA ASP A 45 -11.73 -1.02 18.37
C ASP A 45 -11.62 -2.51 18.01
N ARG A 46 -11.99 -2.91 16.79
CA ARG A 46 -11.86 -4.29 16.29
C ARG A 46 -10.47 -4.58 15.73
N LEU A 47 -9.61 -3.57 15.55
CA LEU A 47 -8.26 -3.75 15.06
C LEU A 47 -7.38 -4.37 16.16
N ILE A 48 -7.02 -5.64 15.96
CA ILE A 48 -6.22 -6.41 16.92
C ILE A 48 -4.72 -6.15 16.86
N SER A 49 -4.24 -5.43 15.83
CA SER A 49 -2.81 -5.18 15.65
C SER A 49 -2.38 -3.85 16.26
N THR A 50 -1.11 -3.75 16.65
CA THR A 50 -0.52 -2.57 17.29
C THR A 50 0.80 -2.18 16.64
N ASN A 51 1.43 -1.08 17.07
CA ASN A 51 2.76 -0.63 16.62
C ASN A 51 2.88 -0.51 15.09
N HIS A 52 1.89 0.11 14.46
CA HIS A 52 1.82 0.26 13.01
C HIS A 52 2.91 1.20 12.49
N THR A 53 3.61 0.78 11.45
CA THR A 53 4.59 1.61 10.73
C THR A 53 4.26 1.57 9.26
N LEU A 54 4.19 2.75 8.63
CA LEU A 54 3.93 2.86 7.20
C LEU A 54 5.05 2.15 6.43
N PHE A 55 4.66 1.23 5.55
CA PHE A 55 5.59 0.46 4.72
C PHE A 55 5.53 0.91 3.26
N SER A 56 4.33 1.05 2.70
CA SER A 56 4.18 1.51 1.31
C SER A 56 2.81 2.17 1.07
N VAL A 57 2.76 3.01 0.04
CA VAL A 57 1.55 3.59 -0.53
C VAL A 57 1.67 3.50 -2.02
N MET A 58 0.73 2.81 -2.67
CA MET A 58 0.76 2.63 -4.13
C MET A 58 -0.65 2.73 -4.68
N PRO A 59 -0.85 3.28 -5.89
CA PRO A 59 -2.12 3.15 -6.58
C PRO A 59 -2.43 1.66 -6.82
N GLU A 60 -3.69 1.25 -6.66
CA GLU A 60 -4.14 -0.15 -6.79
C GLU A 60 -3.84 -0.74 -8.19
N GLU A 61 -3.79 0.14 -9.20
CA GLU A 61 -3.37 -0.22 -10.56
C GLU A 61 -1.94 -0.74 -10.61
N PHE A 62 -1.03 -0.37 -9.70
CA PHE A 62 0.34 -0.90 -9.64
C PHE A 62 0.39 -2.21 -8.83
N ASN A 63 -0.29 -3.24 -9.33
CA ASN A 63 -0.28 -4.59 -8.75
C ASN A 63 0.60 -5.57 -9.55
N GLU A 64 0.68 -6.81 -9.07
CA GLU A 64 1.50 -7.87 -9.69
C GLU A 64 1.21 -8.09 -11.18
N ASN A 65 -0.05 -7.94 -11.61
CA ASN A 65 -0.43 -8.08 -13.02
C ASN A 65 0.10 -6.93 -13.86
N THR A 66 0.12 -5.73 -13.30
CA THR A 66 0.67 -4.54 -13.98
C THR A 66 2.18 -4.60 -14.05
N ILE A 67 2.86 -5.06 -12.98
CA ILE A 67 4.31 -5.29 -12.99
C ILE A 67 4.69 -6.35 -14.02
N ALA A 68 3.92 -7.46 -14.11
CA ALA A 68 4.13 -8.47 -15.14
C ALA A 68 3.94 -7.91 -16.57
N GLY A 69 3.12 -6.87 -16.73
CA GLY A 69 2.98 -6.14 -18.00
C GLY A 69 4.14 -5.19 -18.32
N ILE A 70 4.92 -4.76 -17.32
CA ILE A 70 6.11 -3.89 -17.50
C ILE A 70 7.32 -4.71 -17.96
N ASP A 71 7.40 -6.00 -17.62
CA ASP A 71 8.41 -6.95 -18.13
C ASP A 71 8.34 -7.16 -19.67
N LEU A 72 7.36 -6.55 -20.34
CA LEU A 72 7.31 -6.45 -21.80
C LEU A 72 8.13 -5.28 -22.36
N CYS A 73 8.79 -4.47 -21.52
CA CYS A 73 9.76 -3.48 -21.99
C CYS A 73 10.93 -4.22 -22.68
N PRO A 74 11.16 -4.04 -23.99
CA PRO A 74 12.28 -4.67 -24.66
C PRO A 74 13.57 -4.23 -23.97
N ASN A 75 14.40 -5.22 -23.60
CA ASN A 75 15.68 -5.03 -22.92
C ASN A 75 16.33 -3.72 -23.35
N ALA A 76 16.39 -2.75 -22.45
CA ALA A 76 17.11 -1.52 -22.71
C ALA A 76 18.55 -1.92 -23.01
N GLU A 77 18.98 -1.76 -24.28
CA GLU A 77 20.35 -2.04 -24.68
C GLU A 77 21.29 -1.19 -23.81
N VAL A 78 21.93 -1.84 -22.83
CA VAL A 78 23.01 -1.23 -22.07
C VAL A 78 24.19 -1.13 -23.04
N LYS A 79 24.36 0.03 -23.67
CA LYS A 79 25.56 0.31 -24.46
C LYS A 79 26.76 0.29 -23.50
N SER A 80 27.61 -0.73 -23.66
CA SER A 80 28.94 -0.81 -23.05
C SER A 80 29.92 0.14 -23.71
#